data_AF-A0A171DQH9-F1
#
_entry.id   AF-A0A171DQH9-F1
#
_cell.length_a   1.000
_cell.length_b   1.000
_cell.length_c   1.000
_cell.angle_alpha   90.00
_cell.angle_beta   90.00
_cell.angle_gamma   90.00
#
_symmetry.space_group_name_H-M   'P 1'
#
loop_
_entity.id
_entity.type
_entity.pdbx_description
1 polymer ?
#
loop_
_entity_poly.entity_id
_entity_poly.type
_entity_poly.pdbx_seq_one_letter_code
_entity_poly.pdbx_strand_id
1 'polypeptide(L)'
;MTDSTSPCPAGPARSGSRGAPAARPNLWADYDRALRHHWSGAALRHRRSGRPDRPAGSTFYLDGRFVTDIEGFYCALGEAINGLGGYFGWNLSALDDCLRGRWGALPPFRLIWHHAEVARRRLVPGYDRPASTRRTRGPAITLQDLLAILTEGRVDVDLR
;
A
#
# COMPACT_ATOMS: atom_id res chain seq x y z
N MET A 1 0.82 -25.77 -28.29
CA MET A 1 -0.21 -25.12 -27.46
C MET A 1 -0.01 -25.60 -26.04
N THR A 2 0.80 -24.90 -25.26
CA THR A 2 0.98 -25.20 -23.83
C THR A 2 0.26 -24.12 -23.04
N ASP A 3 -0.84 -24.55 -22.43
CA ASP A 3 -1.71 -23.80 -21.54
C ASP A 3 -0.90 -23.38 -20.30
N SER A 4 -0.73 -22.08 -20.10
CA SER A 4 0.02 -21.51 -18.96
C SER A 4 -0.96 -20.98 -17.93
N THR A 5 -1.64 -21.89 -17.23
CA THR A 5 -2.46 -21.55 -16.07
C THR A 5 -1.54 -21.45 -14.85
N SER A 6 -0.92 -20.28 -14.67
CA SER A 6 -0.24 -19.94 -13.42
C SER A 6 -1.30 -19.77 -12.32
N PRO A 7 -1.18 -20.47 -11.17
CA PRO A 7 -2.15 -20.31 -10.09
C PRO A 7 -2.00 -18.92 -9.43
N CYS A 8 -3.13 -18.22 -9.24
CA CYS A 8 -3.20 -17.03 -8.40
C CYS A 8 -2.68 -17.35 -6.97
N PRO A 9 -1.81 -16.53 -6.37
CA PRO A 9 -1.41 -16.74 -4.98
C PRO A 9 -2.63 -16.55 -4.07
N ALA A 10 -2.90 -17.56 -3.25
CA ALA A 10 -3.98 -17.55 -2.27
C ALA A 10 -3.79 -16.42 -1.25
N GLY A 11 -4.87 -15.67 -0.99
CA GLY A 11 -4.94 -14.71 0.11
C GLY A 11 -4.74 -15.38 1.48
N PRO A 12 -4.50 -14.60 2.55
CA PRO A 12 -4.11 -15.17 3.85
C PRO A 12 -5.21 -16.07 4.43
N ALA A 13 -4.86 -17.34 4.60
CA ALA A 13 -5.69 -18.38 5.19
C ALA A 13 -5.94 -18.16 6.69
N ARG A 14 -7.15 -18.48 7.16
CA ARG A 14 -7.47 -18.51 8.59
C ARG A 14 -7.14 -19.88 9.21
N SER A 15 -6.25 -19.83 10.21
CA SER A 15 -6.22 -20.62 11.45
C SER A 15 -6.56 -22.12 11.39
N GLY A 16 -5.52 -22.95 11.32
CA GLY A 16 -5.46 -24.29 11.91
C GLY A 16 -4.06 -24.49 12.48
N SER A 17 -3.93 -24.89 13.74
CA SER A 17 -2.68 -24.98 14.49
C SER A 17 -1.74 -26.07 13.95
N ARG A 18 -0.73 -25.63 13.18
CA ARG A 18 0.60 -26.26 13.05
C ARG A 18 1.50 -25.25 12.32
N GLY A 19 2.40 -24.60 13.07
CA GLY A 19 3.50 -23.75 12.59
C GLY A 19 3.32 -23.09 11.23
N ALA A 20 2.41 -22.12 11.11
CA ALA A 20 2.48 -21.21 9.98
C ALA A 20 3.81 -20.46 10.09
N PRO A 21 4.67 -20.43 9.05
CA PRO A 21 5.80 -19.51 9.06
C PRO A 21 5.19 -18.13 9.32
N ALA A 22 5.68 -17.43 10.34
CA ALA A 22 5.21 -16.08 10.65
C ALA A 22 5.15 -15.31 9.34
N ALA A 23 3.96 -14.87 8.93
CA ALA A 23 3.80 -14.14 7.68
C ALA A 23 4.77 -12.95 7.75
N ARG A 24 5.83 -12.99 6.94
CA ARG A 24 6.87 -11.97 6.96
C ARG A 24 6.31 -10.68 6.34
N PRO A 25 6.73 -9.49 6.79
CA PRO A 25 6.36 -8.26 6.10
C PRO A 25 6.92 -8.25 4.68
N ASN A 26 6.37 -7.41 3.81
CA ASN A 26 6.87 -7.18 2.46
C ASN A 26 6.83 -8.41 1.53
N LEU A 27 5.89 -9.35 1.72
CA LEU A 27 5.73 -10.49 0.80
C LEU A 27 5.43 -10.07 -0.64
N TRP A 28 4.83 -8.89 -0.80
CA TRP A 28 4.54 -8.26 -2.09
C TRP A 28 5.78 -7.67 -2.78
N ALA A 29 6.93 -7.57 -2.10
CA ALA A 29 8.12 -6.90 -2.62
C ALA A 29 8.71 -7.60 -3.86
N ASP A 30 8.70 -8.93 -3.88
CA ASP A 30 9.24 -9.73 -4.98
C ASP A 30 8.29 -9.78 -6.20
N TYR A 31 7.07 -9.27 -6.06
CA TYR A 31 6.09 -9.26 -7.13
C TYR A 31 6.32 -8.12 -8.11
N ASP A 32 5.93 -8.37 -9.36
CA ASP A 32 5.79 -7.29 -10.33
C ASP A 32 4.64 -6.33 -9.95
N ARG A 33 4.60 -5.22 -10.67
CA ARG A 33 3.62 -4.17 -10.47
C ARG A 33 2.16 -4.66 -10.52
N ALA A 34 1.83 -5.53 -11.48
CA ALA A 34 0.46 -6.00 -11.67
C ALA A 34 0.02 -6.88 -10.49
N LEU A 35 0.92 -7.74 -10.02
CA LEU A 35 0.69 -8.57 -8.85
C LEU A 35 0.64 -7.74 -7.55
N ARG A 36 1.43 -6.67 -7.42
CA ARG A 36 1.29 -5.72 -6.29
C ARG A 36 -0.08 -5.01 -6.31
N HIS A 37 -0.60 -4.64 -7.48
CA HIS A 37 -1.95 -4.09 -7.57
C HIS A 37 -3.02 -5.12 -7.15
N HIS A 38 -2.88 -6.37 -7.60
CA HIS A 38 -3.75 -7.46 -7.17
C HIS A 38 -3.64 -7.76 -5.68
N TRP A 39 -2.46 -7.61 -5.08
CA TRP A 39 -2.24 -7.71 -3.64
C TRP A 39 -3.10 -6.70 -2.88
N SER A 40 -3.09 -5.42 -3.25
CA SER A 40 -3.97 -4.42 -2.63
C SER A 40 -5.45 -4.76 -2.80
N GLY A 41 -5.84 -5.28 -3.97
CA GLY A 41 -7.21 -5.75 -4.20
C GLY A 41 -7.61 -6.93 -3.30
N ALA A 42 -6.70 -7.89 -3.09
CA ALA A 42 -6.90 -9.00 -2.17
C ALA A 42 -6.97 -8.52 -0.71
N ALA A 43 -6.06 -7.62 -0.31
CA ALA A 43 -6.05 -6.99 1.02
C ALA A 43 -7.37 -6.29 1.33
N LEU A 44 -7.95 -5.56 0.35
CA LEU A 44 -9.26 -4.92 0.50
C LEU A 44 -10.38 -5.93 0.81
N ARG A 45 -10.40 -7.07 0.10
CA ARG A 45 -11.40 -8.14 0.26
C ARG A 45 -11.25 -8.90 1.58
N HIS A 46 -10.01 -9.04 2.06
CA HIS A 46 -9.70 -9.73 3.31
C HIS A 46 -9.67 -8.81 4.54
N ARG A 47 -9.93 -7.50 4.37
CA ARG A 47 -9.98 -6.58 5.49
C ARG A 47 -11.07 -7.00 6.48
N ARG A 48 -10.76 -6.92 7.76
CA ARG A 48 -11.75 -7.16 8.83
C ARG A 48 -12.62 -5.92 8.96
N SER A 49 -13.82 -5.96 8.39
CA SER A 49 -14.82 -4.92 8.61
C SER A 49 -15.17 -4.83 10.11
N GLY A 50 -15.39 -3.61 10.60
CA GLY A 50 -15.78 -3.36 11.99
C GLY A 50 -14.64 -3.29 13.01
N ARG A 51 -13.37 -3.47 12.59
CA ARG A 51 -12.25 -3.12 13.47
C ARG A 51 -12.23 -1.60 13.65
N PRO A 52 -12.17 -1.08 14.89
CA PRO A 52 -12.07 0.36 15.11
C PRO A 52 -10.74 0.87 14.55
N ASP A 53 -10.74 2.11 14.09
CA ASP A 53 -9.51 2.80 13.73
C ASP A 53 -8.59 2.93 14.94
N ARG A 54 -7.28 2.96 14.69
CA ARG A 54 -6.36 3.49 15.69
C ARG A 54 -6.66 4.99 15.91
N PRO A 55 -6.58 5.48 17.16
CA PRO A 55 -7.00 6.84 17.50
C PRO A 55 -6.15 7.90 16.81
N ALA A 56 -6.71 9.10 16.66
CA ALA A 56 -5.96 10.27 16.19
C ALA A 56 -4.72 10.52 17.07
N GLY A 57 -3.65 11.04 16.44
CA GLY A 57 -2.33 11.19 17.05
C GLY A 57 -1.48 9.90 17.04
N SER A 58 -2.00 8.79 16.52
CA SER A 58 -1.22 7.56 16.34
C SER A 58 -0.01 7.79 15.42
N THR A 59 1.07 7.03 15.65
CA THR A 59 2.24 7.01 14.77
C THR A 59 2.32 5.68 14.05
N PHE A 60 2.53 5.73 12.74
CA PHE A 60 2.72 4.58 11.86
C PHE A 60 4.11 4.60 11.24
N TYR A 61 4.63 3.42 10.93
CA TYR A 61 5.97 3.23 10.41
C TYR A 61 5.89 2.52 9.06
N LEU A 62 6.24 3.22 7.99
CA LEU A 62 6.25 2.71 6.63
C LEU A 62 7.67 2.28 6.26
N ASP A 63 7.80 1.03 5.86
CA ASP A 63 9.04 0.47 5.32
C ASP A 63 9.15 0.76 3.81
N GLY A 64 9.91 1.80 3.46
CA GLY A 64 10.04 2.29 2.09
C GLY A 64 10.98 1.49 1.18
N ARG A 65 11.68 0.46 1.70
CA ARG A 65 12.75 -0.25 0.96
C ARG A 65 12.30 -0.79 -0.40
N PHE A 66 11.03 -1.16 -0.51
CA PHE A 66 10.44 -1.78 -1.70
C PHE A 66 9.47 -0.86 -2.46
N VAL A 67 9.37 0.41 -2.05
CA VAL A 67 8.53 1.43 -2.72
C VAL A 67 9.23 1.91 -3.99
N THR A 68 9.23 1.03 -4.99
CA THR A 68 9.92 1.18 -6.28
C THR A 68 8.97 1.60 -7.41
N ASP A 69 7.67 1.55 -7.15
CA ASP A 69 6.55 1.99 -7.98
C ASP A 69 5.37 2.37 -7.06
N ILE A 70 4.32 2.97 -7.63
CA ILE A 70 3.15 3.41 -6.86
C ILE A 70 2.39 2.25 -6.21
N GLU A 71 2.37 1.07 -6.84
CA GLU A 71 1.74 -0.13 -6.28
C GLU A 71 2.49 -0.61 -5.03
N GLY A 72 3.82 -0.57 -5.04
CA GLY A 72 4.65 -0.84 -3.87
C GLY A 72 4.38 0.15 -2.73
N PHE A 73 4.14 1.43 -3.02
CA PHE A 73 3.72 2.41 -2.01
C PHE A 73 2.41 2.00 -1.33
N TYR A 74 1.37 1.65 -2.10
CA TYR A 74 0.09 1.25 -1.52
C TYR A 74 0.19 -0.02 -0.68
N CYS A 75 1.02 -0.99 -1.10
CA CYS A 75 1.27 -2.19 -0.32
C CYS A 75 1.97 -1.86 1.01
N ALA A 76 3.05 -1.06 0.97
CA ALA A 76 3.79 -0.66 2.16
C ALA A 76 2.94 0.13 3.16
N LEU A 77 2.14 1.08 2.66
CA LEU A 77 1.25 1.89 3.50
C LEU A 77 0.14 1.04 4.14
N GLY A 78 -0.44 0.12 3.37
CA GLY A 78 -1.41 -0.85 3.87
C GLY A 78 -0.86 -1.69 5.01
N GLU A 79 0.38 -2.18 4.86
CA GLU A 79 1.05 -2.95 5.91
C GLU A 79 1.38 -2.11 7.15
N ALA A 80 1.85 -0.87 6.97
CA ALA A 80 2.14 0.05 8.06
C ALA A 80 0.91 0.31 8.94
N ILE A 81 -0.25 0.55 8.31
CA ILE A 81 -1.47 0.96 9.01
C ILE A 81 -2.25 -0.23 9.56
N ASN A 82 -2.42 -1.29 8.77
CA ASN A 82 -3.31 -2.39 9.11
C ASN A 82 -2.60 -3.71 9.45
N GLY A 83 -1.26 -3.71 9.46
CA GLY A 83 -0.44 -4.90 9.67
C GLY A 83 -0.29 -5.73 8.40
N LEU A 84 0.37 -6.87 8.51
CA LEU A 84 0.73 -7.76 7.39
C LEU A 84 -0.41 -7.97 6.38
N GLY A 85 -0.13 -7.74 5.09
CA GLY A 85 -1.14 -7.82 4.03
C GLY A 85 -2.31 -6.83 4.20
N GLY A 86 -2.11 -5.74 4.94
CA GLY A 86 -3.12 -4.73 5.21
C GLY A 86 -3.44 -3.87 3.99
N TYR A 87 -4.63 -3.28 3.99
CA TYR A 87 -5.10 -2.39 2.94
C TYR A 87 -5.20 -0.96 3.43
N PHE A 88 -4.68 0.01 2.66
CA PHE A 88 -4.94 1.44 2.89
C PHE A 88 -4.87 2.20 1.55
N GLY A 89 -5.68 1.75 0.59
CA GLY A 89 -5.72 2.32 -0.76
C GLY A 89 -5.00 1.47 -1.82
N TRP A 90 -5.27 1.79 -3.08
CA TRP A 90 -4.71 1.15 -4.29
C TRP A 90 -4.68 2.10 -5.52
N ASN A 91 -5.13 3.34 -5.31
CA ASN A 91 -5.08 4.50 -6.20
C ASN A 91 -5.33 5.75 -5.34
N LEU A 92 -5.17 6.96 -5.90
CA LEU A 92 -5.29 8.21 -5.15
C LEU A 92 -6.69 8.41 -4.55
N SER A 93 -7.77 8.13 -5.28
CA SER A 93 -9.14 8.28 -4.77
C SER A 93 -9.42 7.35 -3.59
N ALA A 94 -8.96 6.11 -3.67
CA ALA A 94 -9.12 5.15 -2.57
C ALA A 94 -8.23 5.49 -1.38
N LEU A 95 -7.06 6.09 -1.60
CA LEU A 95 -6.22 6.61 -0.53
C LEU A 95 -6.91 7.78 0.19
N ASP A 96 -7.45 8.75 -0.58
CA ASP A 96 -8.24 9.87 -0.07
C ASP A 96 -9.44 9.38 0.78
N ASP A 97 -10.16 8.36 0.32
CA ASP A 97 -11.21 7.72 1.12
C ASP A 97 -10.70 7.08 2.41
N CYS A 98 -9.54 6.42 2.37
CA CYS A 98 -8.92 5.82 3.55
C CYS A 98 -8.49 6.88 4.58
N LEU A 99 -8.02 8.03 4.12
CA LEU A 99 -7.57 9.15 4.95
C LEU A 99 -8.72 9.83 5.72
N ARG A 100 -9.98 9.55 5.38
CA ARG A 100 -11.17 10.03 6.12
C ARG A 100 -11.52 9.17 7.34
N GLY A 101 -10.80 8.08 7.58
CA GLY A 101 -11.07 7.12 8.66
C GLY A 101 -12.06 6.02 8.25
N ARG A 102 -12.30 5.07 9.17
CA ARG A 102 -12.99 3.77 9.02
C ARG A 102 -12.19 2.72 8.24
N TRP A 103 -10.91 2.99 8.03
CA TRP A 103 -10.00 2.16 7.23
C TRP A 103 -8.73 1.77 8.00
N GLY A 104 -8.68 1.97 9.32
CA GLY A 104 -7.60 1.53 10.19
C GLY A 104 -6.92 2.66 10.97
N ALA A 105 -7.04 3.90 10.53
CA ALA A 105 -6.42 5.07 11.14
C ALA A 105 -7.37 6.27 11.10
N LEU A 106 -7.55 6.93 12.24
CA LEU A 106 -8.33 8.16 12.35
C LEU A 106 -7.38 9.37 12.20
N PRO A 107 -7.59 10.28 11.23
CA PRO A 107 -6.81 11.52 11.12
C PRO A 107 -7.12 12.52 12.26
N PRO A 108 -6.18 13.40 12.63
CA PRO A 108 -4.79 13.46 12.14
C PRO A 108 -3.91 12.35 12.72
N PHE A 109 -2.87 11.94 12.01
CA PHE A 109 -1.88 10.97 12.52
C PHE A 109 -0.49 11.22 11.91
N ARG A 110 0.53 10.56 12.45
CA ARG A 110 1.92 10.66 11.97
C ARG A 110 2.32 9.43 11.18
N LEU A 111 3.03 9.63 10.07
CA LEU A 111 3.64 8.60 9.24
C LEU A 111 5.15 8.81 9.19
N ILE A 112 5.91 7.93 9.86
CA ILE A 112 7.36 7.87 9.71
C ILE A 112 7.67 6.94 8.54
N TRP A 113 8.19 7.52 7.46
CA TRP A 113 8.52 6.80 6.23
C TRP A 113 10.03 6.56 6.19
N HIS A 114 10.45 5.34 6.51
CA HIS A 114 11.84 4.92 6.43
C HIS A 114 12.23 4.54 5.01
N HIS A 115 13.50 4.76 4.64
CA HIS A 115 14.02 4.41 3.32
C HIS A 115 13.33 5.21 2.20
N ALA A 116 12.95 6.46 2.49
CA ALA A 116 12.22 7.32 1.56
C ALA A 116 13.06 7.69 0.33
N GLU A 117 14.38 7.54 0.37
CA GLU A 117 15.29 7.74 -0.75
C GLU A 117 14.98 6.82 -1.94
N VAL A 118 14.41 5.64 -1.71
CA VAL A 118 13.98 4.74 -2.79
C VAL A 118 12.86 5.39 -3.59
N ALA A 119 11.81 5.87 -2.90
CA ALA A 119 10.69 6.57 -3.52
C ALA A 119 11.13 7.87 -4.19
N ARG A 120 12.06 8.64 -3.59
CA ARG A 120 12.62 9.86 -4.20
C ARG A 120 13.27 9.61 -5.56
N ARG A 121 13.91 8.45 -5.74
CA ARG A 121 14.58 8.08 -7.01
C ARG A 121 13.64 7.45 -8.03
N ARG A 122 12.54 6.85 -7.59
CA ARG A 122 11.67 6.00 -8.42
C ARG A 122 10.34 6.66 -8.77
N LEU A 123 9.75 7.43 -7.86
CA LEU A 123 8.47 8.09 -8.06
C LEU A 123 8.68 9.52 -8.57
N VAL A 124 9.22 9.63 -9.79
CA VAL A 124 9.58 10.88 -10.46
C VAL A 124 8.73 11.09 -11.72
N PRO A 125 8.55 12.34 -12.20
CA PRO A 125 7.79 12.60 -13.41
C PRO A 125 8.25 11.74 -14.59
N GLY A 126 7.30 11.17 -15.34
CA GLY A 126 7.57 10.36 -16.53
C GLY A 126 7.99 8.91 -16.24
N TYR A 127 8.27 8.55 -14.98
CA TYR A 127 8.47 7.18 -14.52
C TYR A 127 7.19 6.73 -13.84
N ASP A 128 6.71 5.52 -14.12
CA ASP A 128 5.52 4.91 -13.51
C ASP A 128 4.17 5.12 -14.24
N ARG A 129 4.02 4.47 -15.42
CA ARG A 129 2.71 4.28 -16.07
C ARG A 129 2.12 2.89 -15.75
N PRO A 130 1.08 2.81 -14.91
CA PRO A 130 0.34 1.56 -14.73
C PRO A 130 -0.28 1.08 -16.03
N ALA A 131 -0.31 -0.25 -16.24
CA ALA A 131 -1.05 -0.82 -17.36
C ALA A 131 -2.56 -0.46 -17.29
N SER A 132 -3.09 -0.26 -16.08
CA SER A 132 -4.47 0.18 -15.82
C SER A 132 -4.77 1.62 -16.23
N THR A 133 -3.76 2.49 -16.37
CA THR A 133 -3.93 3.87 -16.83
C THR A 133 -3.46 4.08 -18.28
N ARG A 134 -3.15 3.02 -19.04
CA ARG A 134 -2.80 3.14 -20.48
C ARG A 134 -3.84 3.90 -21.31
N ARG A 135 -5.10 3.95 -20.86
CA ARG A 135 -6.20 4.67 -21.54
C ARG A 135 -6.33 6.15 -21.13
N THR A 136 -5.75 6.56 -20.02
CA THR A 136 -5.79 7.94 -19.52
C THR A 136 -4.44 8.60 -19.78
N ARG A 137 -4.41 9.68 -20.57
CA ARG A 137 -3.20 10.52 -20.80
C ARG A 137 -2.85 11.35 -19.55
N GLY A 138 -2.76 10.72 -18.39
CA GLY A 138 -2.33 11.37 -17.14
C GLY A 138 -0.81 11.31 -16.96
N PRO A 139 -0.22 12.29 -16.26
CA PRO A 139 1.17 12.19 -15.79
C PRO A 139 1.32 11.02 -14.79
N ALA A 140 2.55 10.53 -14.63
CA ALA A 140 2.84 9.55 -13.60
C ALA A 140 2.74 10.16 -12.20
N ILE A 141 2.29 9.37 -11.23
CA ILE A 141 2.18 9.80 -9.83
C ILE A 141 3.59 9.85 -9.23
N THR A 142 3.94 10.98 -8.65
CA THR A 142 5.25 11.24 -8.05
C THR A 142 5.20 11.14 -6.54
N LEU A 143 6.38 11.12 -5.89
CA LEU A 143 6.46 11.27 -4.44
C LEU A 143 5.80 12.58 -3.97
N GLN A 144 5.91 13.66 -4.73
CA GLN A 144 5.30 14.95 -4.34
C GLN A 144 3.77 14.88 -4.33
N ASP A 145 3.18 14.18 -5.31
CA ASP A 145 1.73 13.96 -5.34
C ASP A 145 1.27 13.15 -4.12
N LEU A 146 2.06 12.15 -3.70
CA LEU A 146 1.81 11.36 -2.49
C LEU A 146 1.92 12.20 -1.22
N LEU A 147 2.92 13.08 -1.12
CA LEU A 147 3.08 13.96 0.04
C LEU A 147 1.95 14.98 0.12
N ALA A 148 1.50 15.50 -1.01
CA ALA A 148 0.38 16.43 -1.09
C ALA A 148 -0.91 15.79 -0.56
N ILE A 149 -1.31 14.63 -1.09
CA ILE A 149 -2.54 13.94 -0.65
C ILE A 149 -2.48 13.50 0.82
N LEU A 150 -1.32 13.06 1.32
CA LEU A 150 -1.14 12.72 2.73
C LEU A 150 -1.29 13.97 3.62
N THR A 151 -0.71 15.09 3.21
CA THR A 151 -0.82 16.37 3.93
C THR A 151 -2.26 16.88 3.95
N GLU A 152 -2.96 16.83 2.82
CA GLU A 152 -4.39 17.16 2.71
C GLU A 152 -5.24 16.27 3.62
N GLY A 153 -4.88 14.99 3.73
CA GLY A 153 -5.46 14.01 4.66
C GLY A 153 -5.11 14.23 6.13
N ARG A 154 -4.39 15.31 6.48
CA ARG A 154 -3.91 15.64 7.82
C ARG A 154 -2.94 14.59 8.40
N VAL A 155 -2.09 14.05 7.54
CA VAL A 155 -0.99 13.16 7.94
C VAL A 155 0.31 13.97 8.03
N ASP A 156 0.94 13.96 9.20
CA ASP A 156 2.30 14.48 9.37
C ASP A 156 3.32 13.44 8.90
N VAL A 157 4.04 13.73 7.81
CA VAL A 157 4.97 12.78 7.18
C VAL A 157 6.41 13.14 7.53
N ASP A 158 7.11 12.21 8.19
CA ASP A 158 8.55 12.29 8.49
C ASP A 158 9.31 11.34 7.56
N LEU A 159 10.05 11.89 6.59
CA LEU A 159 10.86 11.12 5.64
C LEU A 159 12.25 10.86 6.22
N ARG A 160 12.61 9.58 6.37
CA ARG A 160 13.89 9.10 6.89
C ARG A 160 14.64 8.23 5.90
#